data_AF-A0A0M4DNZ3-F1
#
_entry.id   AF-A0A0M4DNZ3-F1
#
_cell.length_a   1.000
_cell.length_b   1.000
_cell.length_c   1.000
_cell.angle_alpha   90.00
_cell.angle_beta   90.00
_cell.angle_gamma   90.00
#
_symmetry.space_group_name_H-M   'P 1'
#
loop_
_entity.id
_entity.type
_entity.pdbx_description
1 polymer ?
#
loop_
_entity_poly.entity_id
_entity_poly.type
_entity_poly.pdbx_seq_one_letter_code
_entity_poly.pdbx_strand_id
1 'polypeptide(L)'
;MNGEPIVCGSSDNLDLTDDPRVRAAARQALDTYGCSCTGSRFLNGDVDLHQELEQEQAHFLGNRPPSPRRDKKIPTELRGDLVGVRGGT
;
A
#
# COMPACT_ATOMS: atom_id res chain seq x y z
N MET A 1 32.98 20.43 -12.35
CA MET A 1 32.60 19.37 -11.40
C MET A 1 31.17 19.64 -11.00
N ASN A 2 30.22 18.90 -11.56
CA ASN A 2 28.80 19.09 -11.28
C ASN A 2 28.54 18.40 -9.95
N GLY A 3 28.27 19.17 -8.90
CA GLY A 3 28.17 18.72 -7.51
C GLY A 3 26.88 17.95 -7.24
N GLU A 4 26.76 16.77 -7.84
CA GLU A 4 25.69 15.82 -7.51
C GLU A 4 25.90 15.33 -6.07
N PRO A 5 24.89 15.45 -5.18
CA PRO A 5 25.00 15.01 -3.80
C PRO A 5 25.14 13.49 -3.74
N ILE A 6 26.21 13.00 -3.10
CA ILE A 6 26.44 11.58 -2.89
C ILE A 6 25.75 11.17 -1.58
N VAL A 7 24.75 10.29 -1.68
CA VAL A 7 24.00 9.79 -0.52
C VAL A 7 24.66 8.49 -0.03
N CYS A 8 25.44 8.56 1.05
CA CYS A 8 26.15 7.41 1.64
C CYS A 8 25.43 6.78 2.86
N GLY A 9 24.17 7.11 3.11
CA GLY A 9 23.41 6.67 4.29
C GLY A 9 22.01 6.13 3.99
N SER A 10 21.73 5.77 2.73
CA SER A 10 20.42 5.23 2.35
C SER A 10 20.30 3.76 2.77
N SER A 11 19.11 3.36 3.23
CA SER A 11 18.74 1.95 3.43
C SER A 11 18.26 1.26 2.14
N ASP A 12 18.21 2.01 1.04
CA ASP A 12 17.83 1.48 -0.27
C ASP A 12 19.00 0.73 -0.91
N ASN A 13 19.23 -0.50 -0.42
CA ASN A 13 20.33 -1.36 -0.85
C ASN A 13 20.17 -1.88 -2.29
N LEU A 14 18.98 -1.74 -2.89
CA LEU A 14 18.65 -2.25 -4.23
C LEU A 14 18.24 -1.12 -5.20
N ASP A 15 18.30 0.13 -4.76
CA ASP A 15 17.89 1.32 -5.52
C ASP A 15 16.44 1.28 -6.04
N LEU A 16 15.55 0.61 -5.30
CA LEU A 16 14.16 0.39 -5.70
C LEU A 16 13.27 1.63 -5.52
N THR A 17 13.74 2.63 -4.77
CA THR A 17 13.00 3.88 -4.54
C THR A 17 12.89 4.72 -5.82
N ASP A 18 13.89 4.65 -6.70
CA ASP A 18 13.90 5.34 -7.98
C ASP A 18 13.38 4.47 -9.14
N ASP A 19 13.25 3.15 -8.92
CA ASP A 19 12.83 2.19 -9.95
C ASP A 19 11.48 2.63 -10.59
N PRO A 20 11.43 2.81 -11.92
CA PRO A 20 10.25 3.34 -12.60
C PRO A 20 9.03 2.43 -12.44
N ARG A 21 9.23 1.11 -12.25
CA ARG A 21 8.15 0.14 -12.03
C ARG A 21 7.52 0.34 -10.66
N VAL A 22 8.33 0.55 -9.62
CA VAL A 22 7.87 0.80 -8.24
C VAL A 22 7.09 2.11 -8.19
N ARG A 23 7.60 3.16 -8.84
CA ARG A 23 6.91 4.45 -8.94
C ARG A 23 5.57 4.36 -9.68
N ALA A 24 5.52 3.61 -10.78
CA ALA A 24 4.29 3.40 -11.53
C ALA A 24 3.24 2.64 -10.70
N ALA A 25 3.64 1.55 -10.04
CA ALA A 25 2.76 0.79 -9.16
C ALA A 25 2.24 1.63 -7.99
N ALA A 26 3.09 2.48 -7.38
CA ALA A 26 2.68 3.40 -6.32
C ALA A 26 1.63 4.41 -6.78
N ARG A 27 1.79 5.00 -7.98
CA ARG A 27 0.79 5.91 -8.56
C ARG A 27 -0.55 5.20 -8.81
N GLN A 28 -0.51 4.01 -9.41
CA GLN A 28 -1.72 3.22 -9.66
C GLN A 28 -2.44 2.83 -8.36
N ALA A 29 -1.68 2.49 -7.32
CA ALA A 29 -2.25 2.20 -6.00
C ALA A 29 -2.94 3.44 -5.41
N LEU A 30 -2.34 4.63 -5.54
CA LEU A 30 -2.97 5.88 -5.11
C LEU A 30 -4.27 6.18 -5.87
N ASP A 31 -4.29 5.97 -7.19
CA ASP A 31 -5.48 6.18 -8.03
C ASP A 31 -6.61 5.20 -7.67
N THR A 32 -6.26 3.96 -7.28
CA THR A 32 -7.23 2.89 -6.99
C THR A 32 -7.74 2.92 -5.55
N TYR A 33 -6.84 3.12 -4.58
CA TYR A 33 -7.12 2.97 -3.14
C TYR A 33 -7.17 4.30 -2.39
N GLY A 34 -6.69 5.40 -2.98
CA GLY A 34 -6.53 6.68 -2.32
C GLY A 34 -5.32 6.74 -1.39
N CYS A 35 -5.18 7.86 -0.67
CA CYS A 35 -4.03 8.10 0.20
C CYS A 35 -4.07 7.30 1.52
N SER A 36 -5.23 6.73 1.89
CA SER A 36 -5.38 5.99 3.15
C SER A 36 -6.53 4.98 3.07
N CYS A 37 -6.31 3.81 3.64
CA CYS A 37 -7.37 2.87 3.99
C CYS A 37 -7.99 3.37 5.32
N THR A 38 -9.17 4.00 5.29
CA THR A 38 -9.87 4.54 6.48
C THR A 38 -10.37 3.43 7.43
N GLY A 39 -9.44 2.74 8.11
CA GLY A 39 -9.72 1.72 9.12
C GLY A 39 -8.55 0.76 9.33
N SER A 40 -8.59 -0.01 10.43
CA SER A 40 -7.66 -1.14 10.59
C SER A 40 -8.03 -2.27 9.63
N ARG A 41 -7.09 -3.15 9.28
CA ARG A 41 -7.35 -4.36 8.46
C ARG A 41 -8.46 -5.25 9.03
N PHE A 42 -8.74 -5.16 10.33
CA PHE A 42 -9.81 -5.92 10.96
C PHE A 42 -11.21 -5.33 10.73
N LEU A 43 -11.28 -3.99 10.65
CA LEU A 43 -12.51 -3.23 10.49
C LEU A 43 -12.79 -2.99 9.01
N ASN A 44 -12.14 -1.99 8.41
CA ASN A 44 -12.46 -1.48 7.07
C ASN A 44 -11.22 -1.11 6.23
N GLY A 45 -10.02 -1.48 6.69
CA GLY A 45 -8.76 -1.17 6.02
C GLY A 45 -8.17 -2.32 5.20
N ASP A 46 -8.87 -3.44 5.07
CA ASP A 46 -8.39 -4.55 4.24
C ASP A 46 -8.73 -4.28 2.77
N VAL A 47 -7.69 -4.20 1.94
CA VAL A 47 -7.79 -4.08 0.49
C VAL A 47 -7.12 -5.30 -0.15
N ASP A 48 -7.57 -5.68 -1.34
CA ASP A 48 -7.03 -6.79 -2.14
C ASP A 48 -5.51 -6.68 -2.33
N LEU A 49 -4.97 -5.47 -2.49
CA LEU A 49 -3.52 -5.23 -2.56
C LEU A 49 -2.74 -5.78 -1.34
N HIS A 50 -3.35 -5.82 -0.15
CA HIS A 50 -2.72 -6.40 1.03
C HIS A 50 -2.64 -7.93 0.95
N GLN A 51 -3.66 -8.57 0.39
CA GLN A 51 -3.69 -10.03 0.24
C GLN A 51 -2.74 -10.48 -0.86
N GLU A 52 -2.65 -9.72 -1.96
CA GLU A 52 -1.68 -9.94 -3.04
C GLU A 52 -0.26 -9.86 -2.50
N LEU A 53 0.09 -8.80 -1.75
CA LEU A 53 1.41 -8.66 -1.14
C LEU A 53 1.75 -9.82 -0.19
N GLU A 54 0.80 -10.24 0.65
CA GLU A 54 1.03 -11.36 1.57
C GLU A 54 1.29 -12.68 0.81
N GLN A 55 0.64 -12.89 -0.33
CA GLN A 55 0.87 -14.06 -1.20
C GLN A 55 2.24 -13.99 -1.89
N GLU A 56 2.61 -12.84 -2.44
CA GLU A 56 3.91 -12.63 -3.07
C GLU A 56 5.06 -12.81 -2.07
N GLN A 57 4.92 -12.27 -0.86
CA GLN A 57 5.89 -12.46 0.22
C GLN A 57 6.02 -13.91 0.63
N ALA A 58 4.89 -14.63 0.77
CA ALA A 58 4.92 -16.05 1.07
C ALA A 58 5.64 -16.84 -0.03
N HIS A 59 5.35 -16.55 -1.31
CA HIS A 59 6.02 -17.18 -2.44
C HIS A 59 7.53 -16.87 -2.46
N PHE A 60 7.91 -15.61 -2.27
CA PHE A 60 9.32 -15.18 -2.26
C PHE A 60 10.12 -15.85 -1.14
N LEU A 61 9.53 -15.99 0.05
CA LEU A 61 10.18 -16.61 1.21
C LEU A 61 10.08 -18.15 1.21
N GLY A 62 9.39 -18.77 0.23
CA GLY A 62 9.13 -20.21 0.23
C GLY A 62 8.18 -20.68 1.32
N ASN A 63 7.39 -19.77 1.88
CA ASN A 63 6.39 -20.03 2.90
C ASN A 63 5.03 -20.39 2.28
N ARG A 64 4.17 -20.99 3.10
CA ARG A 64 2.78 -21.24 2.69
C ARG A 64 2.04 -19.91 2.57
N PRO A 65 1.31 -19.65 1.48
CA PRO A 65 0.47 -18.46 1.38
C PRO A 65 -0.63 -18.49 2.46
N PRO A 66 -1.01 -17.33 3.01
CA PRO A 66 -2.11 -17.26 3.97
C PRO A 66 -3.42 -17.72 3.31
N SER A 67 -4.33 -18.26 4.11
CA SER A 67 -5.66 -18.60 3.59
C SER A 67 -6.39 -17.31 3.16
N PRO A 68 -7.13 -17.33 2.02
CA PRO A 68 -7.88 -16.17 1.56
C PRO A 68 -8.81 -15.68 2.67
N ARG A 69 -8.76 -14.38 2.97
CA ARG A 69 -9.63 -13.79 3.99
C ARG A 69 -11.04 -13.78 3.42
N ARG A 70 -12.04 -14.15 4.23
CA ARG A 70 -13.45 -14.04 3.81
C ARG A 70 -13.74 -12.57 3.54
N ASP A 71 -14.16 -12.25 2.31
CA ASP A 71 -14.59 -10.92 1.92
C ASP A 71 -15.63 -10.39 2.91
N LYS A 72 -15.21 -9.54 3.84
CA LYS A 72 -16.14 -8.65 4.53
C LYS A 72 -16.39 -7.52 3.55
N LYS A 73 -17.22 -7.75 2.52
CA LYS A 73 -17.71 -6.64 1.69
C LYS A 73 -18.42 -5.67 2.61
N ILE A 74 -17.75 -4.60 2.99
CA ILE A 74 -18.43 -3.45 3.56
C ILE A 74 -19.17 -2.83 2.37
N PRO A 75 -20.51 -2.71 2.44
CA PRO A 75 -21.29 -2.07 1.39
C PRO A 75 -20.65 -0.75 0.97
N THR A 76 -20.53 -0.51 -0.33
CA THR A 76 -19.94 0.71 -0.90
C THR A 76 -20.59 1.99 -0.35
N GLU A 77 -21.83 1.88 0.13
CA GLU A 77 -22.62 2.93 0.78
C GLU A 77 -22.03 3.38 2.14
N LEU A 78 -21.31 2.51 2.86
CA LEU A 78 -20.67 2.81 4.14
C LEU A 78 -19.25 3.40 3.99
N ARG A 79 -18.76 3.57 2.76
CA ARG A 79 -17.47 4.23 2.47
C ARG A 79 -17.56 5.76 2.60
N GLY A 80 -18.78 6.32 2.53
CA GLY A 80 -19.03 7.76 2.61
C GLY A 80 -18.96 8.35 4.02
N ASP A 81 -19.16 7.55 5.06
CA ASP A 81 -19.39 8.06 6.41
C ASP A 81 -18.12 8.25 7.26
N LEU A 82 -16.93 7.93 6.72
CA LEU A 82 -15.64 8.17 7.38
C LEU A 82 -14.85 9.35 6.77
N VAL A 83 -15.39 10.00 5.73
CA VAL A 83 -14.83 11.26 5.16
C VAL A 83 -15.39 12.48 5.91
N GLY A 84 -15.58 12.32 7.22
CA GLY A 84 -16.18 13.30 8.13
C GLY A 84 -15.17 13.91 9.10
N VAL A 85 -13.94 14.22 8.67
CA VAL A 85 -13.07 15.19 9.37
C VAL A 85 -12.65 16.26 8.36
N ARG A 86 -13.65 17.01 7.87
CA ARG A 86 -13.44 18.41 7.52
C ARG A 86 -13.66 19.24 8.78
N GLY A 87 -12.56 19.56 9.46
CA GLY A 87 -12.43 20.67 10.39
C GLY A 87 -10.96 21.06 10.33
N GLY A 88 -10.55 22.26 9.95
CA GLY A 88 -11.13 23.55 10.33
C GLY A 88 -10.17 24.22 11.29
N THR A 89 -9.04 24.70 10.75
CA THR A 89 -8.23 25.89 11.12
C THR A 89 -7.03 25.95 10.19
#